data_AF-A0A7V6GKJ8-F1
#
_entry.id   AF-A0A7V6GKJ8-F1
#
_cell.length_a   1.000
_cell.length_b   1.000
_cell.length_c   1.000
_cell.angle_alpha   90.00
_cell.angle_beta   90.00
_cell.angle_gamma   90.00
#
_symmetry.space_group_name_H-M   'P 1'
#
loop_
_entity.id
_entity.type
_entity.pdbx_description
1 polymer ?
#
loop_
_entity_poly.entity_id
_entity_poly.type
_entity_poly.pdbx_seq_one_letter_code
_entity_poly.pdbx_strand_id
1 'polypeptide(L)'
;ARFNISLTGLLKSLGFLMLGTIASAGIGLIIGSLIKSVQGSIMTGVGIAVVTSAISGIFFQYAMLPPVLQKFARIWPMSSTNSIIITYLIGDIGYNPLSVLNIILTIAISLLFFIAGILLYTFYCWKLGDI
;
A
#
# COMPACT_ATOMS: atom_id res chain seq x y z
N ALA A 1 11.48 4.48 25.31
CA ALA A 1 10.56 4.69 24.18
C ALA A 1 9.66 5.89 24.50
N ARG A 2 9.79 7.01 23.76
CA ARG A 2 8.88 8.16 23.88
C ARG A 2 7.79 8.01 22.82
N PHE A 3 6.81 7.15 23.08
CA PHE A 3 5.58 7.20 22.30
C PHE A 3 4.88 8.51 22.66
N ASN A 4 4.94 9.50 21.78
CA ASN A 4 4.20 10.75 21.96
C ASN A 4 2.76 10.51 21.46
N ILE A 5 2.03 9.64 22.17
CA ILE A 5 0.71 9.16 21.77
C ILE A 5 -0.29 10.30 21.99
N SER A 6 -0.49 11.13 20.97
CA SER A 6 -1.69 11.93 20.90
C SER A 6 -2.83 11.04 20.40
N LEU A 7 -4.00 11.07 21.06
CA LEU A 7 -5.22 10.35 20.64
C LEU A 7 -5.52 10.60 19.16
N THR A 8 -5.24 11.82 18.70
CA THR A 8 -5.40 12.25 17.31
C THR A 8 -4.41 11.59 16.35
N GLY A 9 -3.18 11.30 16.79
CA GLY A 9 -2.18 10.57 16.00
C GLY A 9 -2.54 9.10 15.83
N LEU A 10 -3.09 8.49 16.89
CA LEU A 10 -3.61 7.12 16.87
C LEU A 10 -4.77 6.98 15.87
N LEU A 11 -5.74 7.90 15.92
CA LEU A 11 -6.89 7.90 15.01
C LEU A 11 -6.46 8.08 13.54
N LYS A 12 -5.50 8.98 13.29
CA LYS A 12 -4.93 9.19 11.94
C LYS A 12 -4.20 7.94 11.44
N SER A 13 -3.37 7.32 12.27
CA SER A 13 -2.68 6.07 11.94
C SER A 13 -3.66 4.97 11.55
N LEU A 14 -4.79 4.87 12.26
CA LEU A 14 -5.82 3.87 12.00
C LEU A 14 -6.55 4.13 10.67
N GLY A 15 -6.80 5.40 10.34
CA GLY A 15 -7.34 5.80 9.04
C GLY A 15 -6.40 5.47 7.87
N PHE A 16 -5.09 5.69 8.04
CA PHE A 16 -4.11 5.30 7.03
C PHE A 16 -3.97 3.78 6.90
N LEU A 17 -4.12 3.02 7.99
CA LEU A 17 -4.17 1.56 7.94
C LEU A 17 -5.37 1.08 7.10
N MET A 18 -6.55 1.67 7.29
CA MET A 18 -7.72 1.39 6.44
C MET A 18 -7.48 1.73 4.97
N LEU A 19 -6.79 2.83 4.66
CA LEU A 19 -6.41 3.14 3.28
C LEU A 19 -5.47 2.08 2.69
N GLY A 20 -4.50 1.62 3.48
CA GLY A 20 -3.60 0.53 3.10
C GLY A 20 -4.33 -0.77 2.82
N THR A 21 -5.33 -1.14 3.63
CA THR A 21 -6.12 -2.36 3.41
C THR A 21 -7.00 -2.26 2.16
N ILE A 22 -7.57 -1.08 1.87
CA ILE A 22 -8.33 -0.83 0.63
C ILE A 22 -7.42 -0.97 -0.60
N ALA A 23 -6.22 -0.38 -0.56
CA ALA A 23 -5.25 -0.52 -1.64
C ALA A 23 -4.84 -1.99 -1.86
N SER A 24 -4.62 -2.73 -0.76
CA SER A 24 -4.32 -4.16 -0.81
C SER A 24 -5.46 -4.98 -1.40
N ALA A 25 -6.70 -4.67 -1.01
CA ALA A 25 -7.89 -5.33 -1.55
C ALA A 25 -8.01 -5.09 -3.06
N GLY A 26 -7.72 -3.87 -3.53
CA GLY A 26 -7.67 -3.56 -4.95
C GLY A 26 -6.68 -4.44 -5.72
N ILE A 27 -5.44 -4.58 -5.22
CA ILE A 27 -4.43 -5.46 -5.82
C ILE A 27 -4.88 -6.93 -5.78
N GLY A 28 -5.48 -7.38 -4.66
CA GLY A 28 -6.04 -8.72 -4.53
C GLY A 28 -7.13 -9.02 -5.55
N LEU A 29 -8.03 -8.06 -5.81
CA LEU A 29 -9.08 -8.18 -6.84
C LEU A 29 -8.49 -8.27 -8.26
N ILE A 30 -7.42 -7.53 -8.55
CA ILE A 30 -6.71 -7.60 -9.84
C ILE A 30 -6.12 -9.01 -10.05
N ILE A 31 -5.41 -9.53 -9.04
CA ILE A 31 -4.76 -10.84 -9.17
C ILE A 31 -5.80 -11.97 -9.20
N GLY A 32 -6.84 -11.88 -8.37
CA GLY A 32 -7.94 -12.83 -8.32
C GLY A 32 -8.80 -12.86 -9.59
N SER A 33 -8.94 -11.75 -10.29
CA SER A 33 -9.66 -11.72 -11.58
C SER A 33 -8.83 -12.28 -12.75
N LEU A 34 -7.49 -12.14 -12.71
CA LEU A 34 -6.61 -12.65 -13.76
C LEU A 34 -6.26 -14.14 -13.62
N ILE A 35 -6.20 -14.67 -12.40
CA ILE A 35 -5.77 -16.04 -12.13
C ILE A 35 -6.97 -16.89 -11.68
N LYS A 36 -7.42 -17.80 -12.55
CA LYS A 36 -8.55 -18.70 -12.29
C LYS A 36 -8.31 -19.71 -11.14
N SER A 37 -7.05 -20.03 -10.85
CA SER A 37 -6.68 -20.91 -9.73
C SER A 37 -6.54 -20.10 -8.44
N VAL A 38 -7.35 -20.45 -7.43
CA VAL A 38 -7.32 -19.81 -6.11
C VAL A 38 -5.92 -19.87 -5.48
N GLN A 39 -5.30 -21.05 -5.51
CA GLN A 39 -3.97 -21.24 -4.91
C GLN A 39 -2.87 -20.50 -5.69
N GLY A 40 -2.99 -20.42 -7.03
CA GLY A 40 -2.07 -19.64 -7.86
C GLY A 40 -2.19 -18.13 -7.61
N SER A 41 -3.41 -17.63 -7.44
CA SER A 41 -3.68 -16.23 -7.10
C SER A 41 -3.07 -15.83 -5.75
N ILE A 42 -3.27 -16.68 -4.73
CA ILE A 42 -2.72 -16.44 -3.39
C ILE A 42 -1.19 -16.44 -3.42
N MET A 43 -0.55 -17.45 -4.02
CA MET A 43 0.92 -17.52 -4.06
C MET A 43 1.53 -16.35 -4.83
N THR A 44 0.90 -15.91 -5.92
CA THR A 44 1.36 -14.74 -6.70
C THR A 44 1.21 -13.45 -5.90
N GLY A 45 0.06 -13.27 -5.24
CA GLY A 45 -0.19 -12.12 -4.37
C GLY A 45 0.81 -12.02 -3.22
N VAL A 46 1.10 -13.14 -2.55
CA VAL A 46 2.11 -13.19 -1.48
C VAL A 46 3.50 -12.87 -2.03
N GLY A 47 3.89 -13.43 -3.17
CA GLY A 47 5.17 -13.14 -3.81
C GLY A 47 5.35 -11.65 -4.12
N ILE A 48 4.34 -11.02 -4.72
CA ILE A 48 4.34 -9.58 -5.01
C ILE A 48 4.44 -8.77 -3.71
N ALA A 49 3.67 -9.12 -2.68
CA ALA A 49 3.69 -8.42 -1.40
C ALA A 49 5.08 -8.49 -0.72
N VAL A 50 5.72 -9.65 -0.72
CA VAL A 50 7.05 -9.83 -0.11
C VAL A 50 8.12 -9.07 -0.86
N VAL A 51 8.15 -9.20 -2.20
CA VAL A 51 9.14 -8.51 -3.04
C VAL A 51 8.97 -7.00 -2.95
N THR A 52 7.75 -6.49 -3.02
CA THR A 52 7.49 -5.05 -2.89
C THR A 52 7.85 -4.53 -1.52
N SER A 53 7.59 -5.28 -0.44
CA SER A 53 7.98 -4.89 0.93
C SER A 53 9.51 -4.86 1.12
N ALA A 54 10.24 -5.76 0.47
CA ALA A 54 11.71 -5.77 0.47
C ALA A 54 12.28 -4.54 -0.25
N ILE A 55 11.71 -4.19 -1.40
CA ILE A 55 12.19 -3.06 -2.23
C ILE A 55 11.77 -1.71 -1.63
N SER A 56 10.61 -1.65 -0.96
CA SER A 56 10.03 -0.40 -0.50
C SER A 56 10.58 0.08 0.85
N GLY A 57 11.58 -0.57 1.43
CA GLY A 57 12.19 -0.12 2.68
C GLY A 57 11.30 -0.31 3.91
N ILE A 58 10.40 -1.30 3.89
CA ILE A 58 9.68 -1.75 5.10
C ILE A 58 10.64 -2.53 6.01
N PHE A 59 11.53 -3.33 5.43
CA PHE A 59 12.52 -4.14 6.15
C PHE A 59 13.85 -3.41 6.40
N PHE A 60 14.14 -2.33 5.67
CA PHE A 60 15.39 -1.59 5.75
C PHE A 60 15.11 -0.10 5.95
N GLN A 61 15.95 0.58 6.73
CA GLN A 61 15.81 2.02 6.92
C GLN A 61 15.86 2.76 5.57
N TYR A 62 14.91 3.66 5.34
CA TYR A 62 14.79 4.43 4.10
C TYR A 62 16.11 5.12 3.68
N ALA A 63 16.92 5.55 4.65
CA ALA A 63 18.23 6.17 4.42
C ALA A 63 19.29 5.23 3.81
N MET A 64 19.14 3.91 3.98
CA MET A 64 20.04 2.90 3.42
C MET A 64 19.65 2.48 1.99
N LEU A 65 18.49 2.90 1.50
CA LEU A 65 18.03 2.54 0.17
C LEU A 65 18.73 3.40 -0.91
N PRO A 66 19.08 2.84 -2.07
CA PRO A 66 19.54 3.61 -3.22
C PRO A 66 18.50 4.65 -3.67
N PRO A 67 18.90 5.76 -4.31
CA PRO A 67 18.01 6.86 -4.67
C PRO A 67 16.81 6.46 -5.54
N VAL A 68 16.98 5.42 -6.38
CA VAL A 68 15.93 4.89 -7.24
C VAL A 68 14.86 4.17 -6.42
N LEU A 69 15.27 3.32 -5.48
CA LEU A 69 14.36 2.58 -4.61
C LEU A 69 13.65 3.50 -3.62
N GLN A 70 14.32 4.57 -3.18
CA GLN A 70 13.71 5.63 -2.36
C GLN A 70 12.53 6.32 -3.06
N LYS A 71 12.62 6.56 -4.38
CA LYS A 71 11.50 7.11 -5.15
C LYS A 71 10.35 6.11 -5.24
N PHE A 72 10.67 4.84 -5.50
CA PHE A 72 9.67 3.76 -5.55
C PHE A 72 8.93 3.61 -4.20
N ALA A 73 9.67 3.62 -3.10
CA ALA A 73 9.12 3.54 -1.74
C ALA A 73 8.16 4.68 -1.40
N ARG A 74 8.31 5.86 -2.01
CA ARG A 74 7.39 7.00 -1.84
C ARG A 74 6.12 6.89 -2.66
N ILE A 75 6.18 6.26 -3.83
CA ILE A 75 5.03 6.10 -4.74
C ILE A 75 4.18 4.90 -4.31
N TRP A 76 4.80 3.86 -3.76
CA TRP A 76 4.09 2.64 -3.37
C TRP A 76 3.16 2.89 -2.17
N PRO A 77 1.85 2.62 -2.29
CA PRO A 77 0.86 3.03 -1.29
C PRO A 77 1.10 2.37 0.08
N MET A 78 1.51 1.10 0.10
CA MET A 78 1.81 0.38 1.35
C MET A 78 3.02 0.95 2.08
N SER A 79 4.06 1.31 1.34
CA SER A 79 5.29 1.85 1.88
C SER A 79 5.11 3.27 2.42
N SER A 80 4.40 4.10 1.65
CA SER A 80 4.04 5.46 2.06
C SER A 80 3.16 5.44 3.32
N THR A 81 2.14 4.57 3.35
CA THR A 81 1.26 4.36 4.51
C THR A 81 2.06 3.96 5.75
N ASN A 82 2.96 2.97 5.61
CA ASN A 82 3.81 2.51 6.71
C ASN A 82 4.70 3.64 7.26
N SER A 83 5.31 4.42 6.36
CA SER A 83 6.19 5.54 6.73
C SER A 83 5.43 6.66 7.45
N ILE A 84 4.19 6.96 7.04
CA ILE A 84 3.30 7.90 7.74
C ILE A 84 2.96 7.40 9.15
N ILE A 85 2.62 6.11 9.28
CA ILE A 85 2.30 5.47 10.57
C ILE A 85 3.51 5.52 11.51
N ILE A 86 4.69 5.15 11.03
CA ILE A 86 5.93 5.19 11.82
C ILE A 86 6.23 6.63 12.26
N THR A 87 6.03 7.62 11.38
CA THR A 87 6.25 9.03 11.74
C THR A 87 5.29 9.51 12.83
N TYR A 88 4.02 9.07 12.80
CA TYR A 88 3.04 9.39 13.84
C TYR A 88 3.33 8.68 15.18
N LEU A 89 3.96 7.50 15.17
CA LEU A 89 4.16 6.67 16.37
C LEU A 89 5.53 6.84 17.02
N ILE A 90 6.60 6.95 16.21
CA ILE A 90 7.99 6.91 16.65
C ILE A 90 8.67 8.28 16.49
N GLY A 91 8.22 9.09 15.53
CA GLY A 91 8.83 10.39 15.17
C GLY A 91 9.60 10.32 13.87
N ASP A 92 10.46 11.30 13.62
CA ASP A 92 11.10 11.52 12.31
C ASP A 92 11.91 10.31 11.80
N ILE A 93 11.68 9.94 10.54
CA ILE A 93 12.29 8.79 9.86
C ILE A 93 13.30 9.21 8.77
N GLY A 94 13.76 10.46 8.80
CA GLY A 94 14.81 10.97 7.90
C GLY A 94 14.30 11.53 6.57
N TYR A 95 12.98 11.61 6.38
CA TYR A 95 12.31 12.42 5.37
C TYR A 95 10.92 12.78 5.87
N ASN A 96 10.32 13.86 5.37
CA ASN A 96 8.99 14.31 5.81
C ASN A 96 7.87 13.63 4.98
N PRO A 97 7.25 12.53 5.46
CA PRO A 97 6.17 11.84 4.73
C PRO A 97 4.83 12.54 4.92
N LEU A 98 4.74 13.49 5.86
CA LEU A 98 3.54 14.27 6.21
C LEU A 98 3.32 15.45 5.25
N SER A 99 4.16 15.60 4.22
CA SER A 99 3.90 16.56 3.16
C SER A 99 2.52 16.28 2.55
N VAL A 100 1.71 17.33 2.45
CA VAL A 100 0.34 17.28 1.88
C VAL A 100 0.34 16.58 0.52
N LEU A 101 1.38 16.80 -0.28
CA LEU A 101 1.56 16.14 -1.58
C LEU A 101 1.63 14.61 -1.47
N ASN A 102 2.41 14.07 -0.53
CA ASN A 102 2.58 12.62 -0.35
C ASN A 102 1.29 11.97 0.16
N ILE A 103 0.56 12.67 1.05
CA ILE A 103 -0.74 12.21 1.54
C ILE A 103 -1.74 12.11 0.38
N ILE A 104 -1.87 13.18 -0.41
CA ILE A 104 -2.77 13.20 -1.58
C ILE A 104 -2.39 12.11 -2.58
N LEU A 105 -1.09 11.97 -2.90
CA LEU A 105 -0.61 10.92 -3.80
C LEU A 105 -0.93 9.52 -3.29
N THR A 106 -0.75 9.26 -2.00
CA THR A 106 -1.04 7.94 -1.39
C THR A 106 -2.53 7.62 -1.47
N ILE A 107 -3.39 8.61 -1.20
CA ILE A 107 -4.85 8.46 -1.31
C ILE A 107 -5.25 8.22 -2.77
N ALA A 108 -4.75 9.03 -3.70
CA ALA A 108 -5.06 8.94 -5.12
C ALA A 108 -4.64 7.58 -5.70
N ILE A 109 -3.43 7.11 -5.38
CA ILE A 109 -2.92 5.82 -5.84
C ILE A 109 -3.71 4.66 -5.24
N SER A 110 -4.06 4.73 -3.95
CA SER A 110 -4.87 3.70 -3.29
C SER A 110 -6.26 3.57 -3.91
N LEU A 111 -6.90 4.70 -4.21
CA LEU A 111 -8.18 4.73 -4.91
C LEU A 111 -8.06 4.23 -6.35
N LEU A 112 -6.98 4.57 -7.05
CA LEU A 112 -6.72 4.10 -8.41
C LEU A 112 -6.61 2.57 -8.46
N PHE A 113 -5.84 1.96 -7.56
CA PHE A 113 -5.74 0.50 -7.47
C PHE A 113 -7.09 -0.17 -7.15
N PHE A 114 -7.87 0.46 -6.27
CA PHE A 114 -9.20 -0.04 -5.91
C PHE A 114 -10.19 0.03 -7.09
N ILE A 115 -10.25 1.16 -7.78
CA ILE A 115 -11.10 1.35 -8.96
C ILE A 115 -10.67 0.41 -10.08
N ALA A 116 -9.36 0.29 -10.34
CA ALA A 116 -8.83 -0.64 -11.34
C ALA A 116 -9.19 -2.10 -11.02
N GLY A 117 -9.10 -2.50 -9.75
CA GLY A 117 -9.52 -3.82 -9.29
C GLY A 117 -11.01 -4.09 -9.48
N ILE A 118 -11.87 -3.11 -9.15
CA ILE A 118 -13.33 -3.23 -9.36
C ILE A 118 -13.68 -3.30 -10.84
N LEU A 119 -13.06 -2.46 -11.67
CA LEU A 119 -13.32 -2.45 -13.11
C LEU A 119 -12.93 -3.79 -13.72
N LEU A 120 -11.72 -4.29 -13.42
CA LEU A 120 -11.27 -5.60 -13.90
C LEU A 120 -12.19 -6.73 -13.44
N TYR A 121 -12.60 -6.71 -12.16
CA TYR A 121 -13.55 -7.69 -11.64
C TYR A 121 -14.89 -7.65 -12.40
N THR A 122 -15.44 -6.45 -12.62
CA THR A 122 -16.70 -6.26 -13.37
C THR A 122 -16.57 -6.71 -14.83
N PHE A 123 -15.44 -6.43 -15.49
CA PHE A 123 -15.25 -6.83 -16.88
C PHE A 123 -15.02 -8.34 -17.05
N TYR A 124 -14.23 -8.97 -16.17
CA TYR A 124 -13.84 -10.38 -16.34
C TYR A 124 -14.79 -11.36 -15.64
N CYS A 125 -15.23 -11.11 -14.41
CA CYS A 125 -16.12 -12.05 -13.71
C CYS A 125 -17.59 -11.93 -14.14
N TRP A 126 -18.04 -10.73 -14.52
CA TRP A 126 -19.45 -10.52 -14.90
C TRP A 126 -19.72 -10.69 -16.39
N LYS A 127 -18.76 -10.42 -17.27
CA LYS A 127 -18.98 -10.52 -18.73
C LYS A 127 -18.53 -11.85 -19.34
N LEU A 128 -17.69 -12.60 -18.65
CA LEU A 128 -17.17 -13.90 -19.12
C LEU A 128 -17.83 -15.10 -18.42
N GLY A 129 -18.72 -14.87 -17.45
CA GLY A 129 -19.52 -15.90 -16.78
C GLY A 129 -20.78 -16.32 -17.54
N ASP A 130 -21.13 -15.60 -18.61
CA ASP A 130 -22.28 -15.86 -19.49
C ASP A 130 -21.90 -16.57 -20.81
N ILE A 131 -20.76 -17.28 -20.86
CA ILE A 131 -20.34 -18.10 -22.02
C ILE A 131 -20.03 -19.53 -21.56
#